data_AF-A0A8H7VML4-F1
#
_entry.id   AF-A0A8H7VML4-F1
#
_cell.length_a   1.000
_cell.length_b   1.000
_cell.length_c   1.000
_cell.angle_alpha   90.00
_cell.angle_beta   90.00
_cell.angle_gamma   90.00
#
_symmetry.space_group_name_H-M   'P 1'
#
loop_
_entity.id
_entity.type
_entity.pdbx_description
1 polymer ?
#
loop_
_entity_poly.entity_id
_entity_poly.type
_entity_poly.pdbx_seq_one_letter_code
_entity_poly.pdbx_strand_id
1 'polypeptide(L)'
;MQFKYKATYDSSLDTFRNEFLLAGAAIFGIMFSYNYTPIEVLWSFSIWLESVAIMPQLYMLQKTGEAETITTHYIFALGAYRALYLANWLYRYCMEDHVDWIAWIAGLIQTALYSDFFYIYYTKVLKGKKFELSE
;
A
#
# COMPACT_ATOMS: atom_id res chain seq x y z
N MET A 1 -3.32 -17.31 -7.49
CA MET A 1 -3.53 -18.06 -6.23
C MET A 1 -4.82 -18.88 -6.23
N GLN A 2 -5.99 -18.25 -6.42
CA GLN A 2 -7.31 -18.86 -6.17
C GLN A 2 -7.64 -20.18 -6.89
N PHE A 3 -7.00 -20.50 -8.02
CA PHE A 3 -7.31 -21.69 -8.81
C PHE A 3 -6.14 -22.69 -8.86
N LYS A 4 -5.02 -22.32 -9.49
CA LYS A 4 -3.87 -23.24 -9.71
C LYS A 4 -3.08 -23.59 -8.45
N TYR A 5 -2.96 -22.63 -7.52
CA TYR A 5 -2.12 -22.75 -6.32
C TYR A 5 -2.96 -22.67 -5.03
N LYS A 6 -4.24 -23.07 -5.12
CA LYS A 6 -5.16 -23.01 -3.99
C LYS A 6 -4.72 -23.92 -2.83
N ALA A 7 -4.08 -25.06 -3.15
CA ALA A 7 -3.61 -26.02 -2.15
C ALA A 7 -2.49 -25.48 -1.24
N THR A 8 -1.73 -24.48 -1.69
CA THR A 8 -0.66 -23.83 -0.92
C THR A 8 -1.09 -22.52 -0.28
N TYR A 9 -2.35 -22.11 -0.45
CA TYR A 9 -2.90 -20.89 0.14
C TYR A 9 -3.44 -21.19 1.54
N ASP A 10 -2.94 -20.45 2.53
CA ASP A 10 -3.39 -20.55 3.91
C ASP A 10 -4.44 -19.48 4.24
N SER A 11 -5.71 -19.89 4.23
CA SER A 11 -6.84 -19.00 4.55
C SER A 11 -6.91 -18.62 6.03
N SER A 12 -6.20 -19.31 6.93
CA SER A 12 -6.20 -18.98 8.36
C SER A 12 -5.38 -17.72 8.67
N LEU A 13 -4.38 -17.45 7.82
CA LEU A 13 -3.52 -16.27 7.91
C LEU A 13 -4.16 -15.05 7.24
N ASP A 14 -4.80 -15.21 6.09
CA ASP A 14 -5.48 -14.15 5.33
C ASP A 14 -6.93 -13.93 5.81
N THR A 15 -7.05 -13.28 6.96
CA THR A 15 -8.33 -13.05 7.68
C THR A 15 -8.74 -11.59 7.71
N PHE A 16 -8.05 -10.74 6.95
CA PHE A 16 -8.32 -9.32 6.90
C PHE A 16 -9.66 -9.05 6.19
N ARG A 17 -10.47 -8.16 6.75
CA ARG A 17 -11.80 -7.82 6.23
C ARG A 17 -11.70 -6.71 5.17
N ASN A 18 -11.51 -7.12 3.92
CA ASN A 18 -11.34 -6.22 2.78
C ASN A 18 -12.57 -5.33 2.50
N GLU A 19 -13.74 -5.69 3.01
CA GLU A 19 -14.97 -4.92 2.84
C GLU A 19 -14.84 -3.52 3.43
N PHE A 20 -14.11 -3.37 4.54
CA PHE A 20 -13.88 -2.06 5.16
C PHE A 20 -13.03 -1.15 4.27
N LEU A 21 -12.08 -1.71 3.53
CA LEU A 21 -11.22 -0.93 2.62
C LEU A 21 -12.01 -0.47 1.41
N LEU A 22 -12.76 -1.39 0.82
CA LEU A 22 -13.61 -1.10 -0.32
C LEU A 22 -14.68 -0.07 0.04
N ALA A 23 -15.35 -0.23 1.18
CA ALA A 23 -16.35 0.73 1.65
C ALA A 23 -15.72 2.09 1.97
N GLY A 24 -14.59 2.12 2.70
CA GLY A 24 -13.87 3.36 3.01
C GLY A 24 -13.41 4.09 1.75
N ALA A 25 -12.77 3.39 0.82
CA ALA A 25 -12.33 3.95 -0.45
C ALA A 25 -13.50 4.42 -1.31
N ALA A 26 -14.63 3.73 -1.31
CA ALA A 26 -15.84 4.16 -2.05
C ALA A 26 -16.43 5.44 -1.46
N ILE A 27 -16.52 5.54 -0.13
CA ILE A 27 -16.97 6.75 0.56
C ILE A 27 -16.05 7.93 0.22
N PHE A 28 -14.73 7.74 0.34
CA PHE A 28 -13.75 8.78 0.04
C PHE A 28 -13.74 9.15 -1.45
N GLY A 29 -13.83 8.16 -2.34
CA GLY A 29 -13.89 8.34 -3.78
C GLY A 29 -15.07 9.21 -4.19
N ILE A 30 -16.25 8.99 -3.61
CA ILE A 30 -17.43 9.84 -3.88
C ILE A 30 -17.25 11.22 -3.23
N MET A 31 -16.86 11.29 -1.96
CA MET A 31 -16.82 12.54 -1.19
C MET A 31 -15.78 13.54 -1.68
N PHE A 32 -14.64 13.04 -2.15
CA PHE A 32 -13.47 13.85 -2.49
C PHE A 32 -13.19 13.93 -3.99
N SER A 33 -14.11 13.47 -4.84
CA SER A 33 -13.98 13.61 -6.29
C SER A 33 -13.96 15.08 -6.73
N TYR A 34 -13.10 15.42 -7.69
CA TYR A 34 -13.06 16.75 -8.29
C TYR A 34 -14.33 17.08 -9.07
N ASN A 35 -14.87 16.09 -9.79
CA ASN A 35 -16.12 16.19 -10.55
C ASN A 35 -16.96 14.95 -10.30
N TYR A 36 -18.28 15.10 -10.22
CA TYR A 36 -19.21 13.98 -10.03
C TYR A 36 -19.58 13.31 -11.36
N THR A 37 -18.57 12.95 -12.15
CA THR A 37 -18.73 12.07 -13.31
C THR A 37 -18.34 10.64 -12.92
N PRO A 38 -18.94 9.61 -13.53
CA PRO A 38 -18.60 8.23 -13.18
C PRO A 38 -17.11 7.91 -13.31
N ILE A 39 -16.43 8.46 -14.32
CA ILE A 39 -15.01 8.24 -14.57
C ILE A 39 -14.17 8.85 -13.45
N GLU A 40 -14.46 10.09 -13.07
CA GLU A 40 -13.72 10.80 -12.04
C GLU A 40 -13.89 10.16 -10.66
N VAL A 41 -15.12 9.72 -10.34
CA VAL A 41 -15.42 9.01 -9.10
C VAL A 41 -14.69 7.67 -9.03
N LEU A 42 -14.64 6.92 -10.14
CA LEU A 42 -13.90 5.67 -10.21
C LEU A 42 -12.38 5.90 -10.13
N TRP A 43 -11.88 6.98 -10.73
CA TRP A 43 -10.48 7.37 -10.63
C TRP A 43 -10.13 7.71 -9.17
N SER A 44 -10.89 8.60 -8.52
CA SER A 44 -10.69 8.96 -7.10
C SER A 44 -10.77 7.72 -6.19
N PHE A 45 -11.79 6.88 -6.39
CA PHE A 45 -11.93 5.59 -5.69
C PHE A 45 -10.67 4.73 -5.82
N SER A 46 -10.12 4.61 -7.03
CA SER A 46 -8.93 3.77 -7.27
C SER A 46 -7.70 4.29 -6.53
N ILE A 47 -7.52 5.62 -6.45
CA ILE A 47 -6.43 6.26 -5.71
C ILE A 47 -6.57 6.00 -4.21
N TRP A 48 -7.78 6.20 -3.65
CA TRP A 48 -8.02 5.93 -2.23
C TRP A 48 -7.86 4.45 -1.89
N LEU A 49 -8.37 3.55 -2.72
CA LEU A 49 -8.25 2.11 -2.52
C LEU A 49 -6.78 1.67 -2.57
N GLU A 50 -6.03 2.16 -3.55
CA GLU A 50 -4.61 1.84 -3.70
C GLU A 50 -3.80 2.24 -2.46
N SER A 51 -4.13 3.37 -1.84
CA SER A 51 -3.41 3.85 -0.65
C SER A 51 -3.45 2.86 0.52
N VAL A 52 -4.51 2.04 0.61
CA VAL A 52 -4.74 1.09 1.71
C VAL A 52 -4.68 -0.38 1.27
N ALA A 53 -4.54 -0.66 -0.03
CA ALA A 53 -4.63 -2.01 -0.59
C ALA A 53 -3.56 -2.99 -0.07
N ILE A 54 -2.46 -2.48 0.49
CA ILE A 54 -1.38 -3.32 1.04
C ILE A 54 -1.71 -3.86 2.45
N MET A 55 -2.70 -3.31 3.15
CA MET A 55 -2.97 -3.64 4.54
C MET A 55 -3.24 -5.14 4.80
N PRO A 56 -3.95 -5.90 3.95
CA PRO A 56 -4.11 -7.35 4.15
C PRO A 56 -2.78 -8.09 4.19
N GLN A 57 -1.85 -7.72 3.30
CA GLN A 57 -0.52 -8.32 3.24
C GLN A 57 0.31 -7.98 4.48
N LEU A 58 0.28 -6.71 4.93
CA LEU A 58 0.97 -6.29 6.16
C LEU A 58 0.37 -6.99 7.39
N TYR A 59 -0.94 -7.12 7.45
CA TYR A 59 -1.64 -7.83 8.52
C TYR A 59 -1.27 -9.32 8.58
N MET A 60 -1.18 -9.96 7.41
CA MET A 60 -0.72 -11.34 7.31
C MET A 60 0.72 -11.49 7.83
N LEU A 61 1.63 -10.57 7.44
CA LEU A 61 3.01 -10.57 7.94
C LEU A 61 3.09 -10.35 9.46
N GLN A 62 2.22 -9.51 10.01
CA GLN A 62 2.13 -9.30 11.45
C GLN A 62 1.69 -10.57 12.18
N LYS A 63 0.76 -11.34 11.61
CA LYS A 63 0.33 -12.62 12.18
C LYS A 63 1.37 -13.71 12.08
N THR A 64 2.14 -13.76 10.99
CA THR A 64 3.18 -14.79 10.82
C THR A 64 4.43 -14.50 11.63
N GLY A 65 4.68 -13.24 12.01
CA GLY A 65 5.85 -12.82 12.78
C GLY A 65 7.15 -12.82 11.98
N GLU A 66 7.20 -13.55 10.87
CA GLU A 66 8.33 -13.62 9.94
C GLU A 66 7.88 -13.33 8.50
N ALA A 67 8.81 -12.79 7.70
CA ALA A 67 8.64 -12.64 6.26
C ALA A 67 9.79 -13.31 5.51
N GLU A 68 9.48 -14.03 4.44
CA GLU A 68 10.50 -14.56 3.53
C GLU A 68 11.30 -13.41 2.88
N THR A 69 12.59 -13.62 2.64
CA THR A 69 13.48 -12.62 2.04
C THR A 69 12.95 -12.10 0.69
N ILE A 70 12.39 -12.99 -0.15
CA ILE A 70 11.83 -12.61 -1.47
C ILE A 70 10.60 -11.70 -1.28
N THR A 71 9.65 -12.09 -0.43
CA THR A 71 8.46 -11.29 -0.09
C THR A 71 8.86 -9.92 0.44
N THR A 72 9.92 -9.88 1.24
CA THR A 72 10.44 -8.65 1.82
C THR A 72 11.00 -7.70 0.74
N HIS A 73 11.81 -8.20 -0.19
CA HIS A 73 12.30 -7.41 -1.32
C HIS A 73 11.18 -6.94 -2.25
N TYR A 74 10.14 -7.77 -2.44
CA TYR A 74 8.96 -7.39 -3.21
C TYR A 74 8.24 -6.18 -2.60
N ILE A 75 7.95 -6.21 -1.30
CA ILE A 75 7.29 -5.10 -0.59
C ILE A 75 8.19 -3.86 -0.60
N PHE A 76 9.51 -4.04 -0.45
CA PHE A 76 10.47 -2.93 -0.57
C PHE A 76 10.41 -2.26 -1.95
N ALA A 77 10.41 -3.03 -3.03
CA ALA A 77 10.31 -2.50 -4.39
C ALA A 77 8.98 -1.77 -4.62
N LEU A 78 7.87 -2.31 -4.09
CA LEU A 78 6.55 -1.70 -4.17
C LEU A 78 6.51 -0.35 -3.44
N GLY A 79 7.10 -0.26 -2.26
CA GLY A 79 7.20 1.01 -1.54
C GLY A 79 8.18 1.99 -2.20
N ALA A 80 9.30 1.52 -2.76
CA ALA A 80 10.25 2.35 -3.49
C ALA A 80 9.61 3.00 -4.73
N TYR A 81 8.78 2.25 -5.45
CA TYR A 81 7.94 2.78 -6.52
C TYR A 81 7.09 3.98 -6.04
N ARG A 82 6.47 3.88 -4.86
CA ARG A 82 5.66 4.99 -4.30
C ARG A 82 6.51 6.21 -3.92
N ALA A 83 7.69 5.99 -3.35
CA ALA A 83 8.62 7.07 -3.03
C ALA A 83 9.05 7.84 -4.28
N LEU A 84 9.26 7.13 -5.41
CA LEU A 84 9.54 7.77 -6.70
C LEU A 84 8.36 8.59 -7.22
N TYR A 85 7.12 8.16 -6.99
CA TYR A 85 5.94 8.95 -7.33
C TYR A 85 5.83 10.24 -6.50
N LEU A 86 6.10 10.18 -5.19
CA LEU A 86 6.17 11.39 -4.36
C LEU A 86 7.23 12.36 -4.87
N ALA A 87 8.41 11.86 -5.26
CA ALA A 87 9.46 12.68 -5.87
C ALA A 87 9.01 13.27 -7.23
N ASN A 88 8.27 12.51 -8.04
CA ASN A 88 7.70 12.99 -9.29
C ASN A 88 6.69 14.11 -9.05
N TRP A 89 5.78 13.97 -8.09
CA TRP A 89 4.80 15.02 -7.79
C TRP A 89 5.47 16.28 -7.25
N LEU A 90 6.52 16.15 -6.44
CA LEU A 90 7.34 17.28 -6.01
C LEU A 90 7.99 17.99 -7.21
N TYR A 91 8.54 17.23 -8.15
CA TYR A 91 9.09 17.80 -9.39
C TYR A 91 8.04 18.56 -10.19
N ARG A 92 6.85 17.96 -10.41
CA ARG A 92 5.75 18.58 -11.16
C ARG A 92 5.20 19.82 -10.45
N TYR A 93 5.18 19.83 -9.12
CA TYR A 93 4.84 21.02 -8.35
C TYR A 93 5.83 22.16 -8.63
N CYS A 94 7.13 21.90 -8.56
CA CYS A 94 8.16 22.92 -8.74
C CYS A 94 8.31 23.41 -10.18
N MET A 95 8.05 22.56 -11.18
CA MET A 95 8.34 22.84 -12.59
C MET A 95 7.11 23.10 -13.45
N GLU A 96 5.94 22.59 -13.08
CA GLU A 96 4.70 22.64 -13.87
C GLU A 96 3.55 23.35 -13.14
N ASP A 97 3.74 23.81 -11.90
CA ASP A 97 2.69 24.35 -11.00
C ASP A 97 1.45 23.43 -10.89
N HIS A 98 1.65 22.13 -11.10
CA HIS A 98 0.57 21.15 -11.07
C HIS A 98 0.43 20.51 -9.68
N VAL A 99 -0.76 20.61 -9.10
CA VAL A 99 -1.09 20.03 -7.78
C VAL A 99 -2.34 19.16 -7.87
N ASP A 100 -2.18 17.89 -7.50
CA ASP A 100 -3.28 16.94 -7.31
C ASP A 100 -3.34 16.51 -5.85
N TRP A 101 -4.13 17.23 -5.05
CA TRP A 101 -4.15 17.05 -3.60
C TRP A 101 -4.63 15.65 -3.18
N ILE A 102 -5.50 15.00 -3.96
CA ILE A 102 -5.97 13.62 -3.71
C ILE A 102 -4.77 12.67 -3.80
N ALA A 103 -4.00 12.77 -4.88
CA ALA A 103 -2.80 11.95 -5.08
C ALA A 103 -1.78 12.16 -3.96
N TRP A 104 -1.52 13.41 -3.56
CA TRP A 104 -0.59 13.73 -2.46
C TRP A 104 -1.04 13.12 -1.13
N ILE A 105 -2.30 13.30 -0.73
CA ILE A 105 -2.80 12.76 0.56
C ILE A 105 -2.81 11.24 0.53
N ALA A 106 -3.32 10.62 -0.53
CA ALA A 106 -3.32 9.17 -0.68
C ALA A 106 -1.90 8.59 -0.68
N GLY A 107 -0.96 9.24 -1.36
CA GLY A 107 0.45 8.83 -1.37
C GLY A 107 1.14 8.99 -0.02
N LEU A 108 0.77 10.00 0.78
CA LEU A 108 1.25 10.15 2.15
C LEU A 108 0.71 9.04 3.06
N ILE A 109 -0.59 8.73 2.99
CA ILE A 109 -1.20 7.62 3.73
C ILE A 109 -0.50 6.30 3.38
N GLN A 110 -0.31 6.05 2.09
CA GLN A 110 0.33 4.83 1.62
C GLN A 110 1.78 4.74 2.10
N THR A 111 2.55 5.82 2.01
CA THR A 111 3.94 5.87 2.51
C THR A 111 4.02 5.65 4.01
N ALA A 112 3.09 6.22 4.78
CA ALA A 112 2.99 6.01 6.22
C ALA A 112 2.70 4.54 6.56
N LEU A 113 1.84 3.85 5.81
CA LEU A 113 1.59 2.42 6.00
C LEU A 113 2.84 1.56 5.73
N TYR A 114 3.70 1.97 4.79
CA TYR A 114 4.97 1.29 4.53
C TYR A 114 6.09 1.63 5.52
N SER A 115 5.99 2.71 6.31
CA SER A 115 7.13 3.22 7.08
C SER A 115 7.62 2.23 8.14
N ASP A 116 6.71 1.53 8.81
CA ASP A 116 7.04 0.51 9.81
C ASP A 116 7.78 -0.68 9.16
N PHE A 117 7.27 -1.14 8.02
CA PHE A 117 7.92 -2.18 7.23
C PHE A 117 9.33 -1.77 6.79
N PHE A 118 9.51 -0.55 6.29
CA PHE A 118 10.81 -0.04 5.87
C PHE A 118 11.81 0.07 7.02
N TYR A 119 11.35 0.46 8.20
CA TYR A 119 12.19 0.51 9.38
C TYR A 119 12.76 -0.87 9.73
N ILE A 120 11.91 -1.90 9.76
CA ILE A 120 12.33 -3.28 10.06
C ILE A 120 13.22 -3.82 8.93
N TYR A 121 12.88 -3.54 7.67
CA TYR A 121 13.68 -3.92 6.51
C TYR A 121 15.12 -3.38 6.59
N TYR A 122 15.27 -2.08 6.87
CA TYR A 122 16.57 -1.43 6.95
C TYR A 122 17.40 -1.95 8.13
N THR A 123 16.77 -2.17 9.27
CA THR A 123 17.47 -2.56 10.50
C THR A 123 17.85 -4.03 10.54
N LYS A 124 17.05 -4.93 9.97
CA LYS A 124 17.29 -6.39 9.99
C LYS A 124 17.81 -6.93 8.64
N VAL A 125 17.07 -6.70 7.57
CA VAL A 125 17.26 -7.42 6.29
C VAL A 125 18.50 -6.94 5.55
N LEU A 126 18.74 -5.62 5.51
CA LEU A 126 19.99 -5.08 4.93
C LEU A 126 21.25 -5.50 5.69
N LYS A 127 21.11 -5.90 6.97
CA LYS A 127 22.21 -6.45 7.78
C LYS A 127 22.35 -7.96 7.66
N GLY A 128 21.65 -8.59 6.71
CA GLY A 128 21.66 -10.03 6.48
C GLY A 128 20.90 -10.85 7.53
N LYS A 129 20.10 -10.21 8.39
CA LYS A 129 19.24 -10.90 9.36
C LYS A 129 17.87 -11.17 8.74
N LYS A 130 17.17 -12.19 9.22
CA LYS A 130 15.80 -12.47 8.80
C LYS A 130 14.85 -11.34 9.19
N PHE A 131 13.81 -11.13 8.39
CA PHE A 131 12.72 -10.25 8.77
C PHE A 131 11.89 -10.97 9.83
N GLU A 132 11.95 -10.43 11.04
CA GLU A 132 11.18 -10.89 12.20
C GLU A 132 10.60 -9.63 12.85
N LEU A 133 9.33 -9.65 13.21
CA LEU A 133 8.76 -8.63 14.08
C LEU A 133 9.25 -8.93 15.52
N SER A 134 9.82 -7.94 16.21
CA SER A 134 10.16 -8.13 17.63
C SER A 134 8.88 -8.36 18.43
N GLU A 135 8.86 -9.39 19.29
CA GLU A 135 7.77 -9.72 20.21
C GLU A 135 7.22 -8.53 20.99
#